data_AF-A0A7C1BI68-F1
#
_entry.id   AF-A0A7C1BI68-F1
#
_cell.length_a   1.000
_cell.length_b   1.000
_cell.length_c   1.000
_cell.angle_alpha   90.00
_cell.angle_beta   90.00
_cell.angle_gamma   90.00
#
_symmetry.space_group_name_H-M   'P 1'
#
loop_
_entity.id
_entity.type
_entity.pdbx_description
1 polymer ?
#
loop_
_entity_poly.entity_id
_entity_poly.type
_entity_poly.pdbx_seq_one_letter_code
_entity_poly.pdbx_strand_id
1 'polypeptide(L)'
;MAESQDTITVRVNVEITPVSLKTIVENAKKSAGPDQNGVYRIDTAGKVDEMISQFLLEKDFESYVKDTKNYRGPAIKNRGLH
;
A
#
# COMPACT_ATOMS: atom_id res chain seq x y z
N MET A 1 25.84 -3.25 -2.56
CA MET A 1 24.89 -4.14 -3.25
C MET A 1 23.76 -4.36 -2.27
N ALA A 2 22.56 -3.85 -2.56
CA ALA A 2 21.42 -4.11 -1.69
C ALA A 2 21.04 -5.57 -1.89
N GLU A 3 21.16 -6.39 -0.85
CA GLU A 3 20.64 -7.74 -0.84
C GLU A 3 19.14 -7.66 -1.15
N SER A 4 18.71 -8.30 -2.24
CA SER A 4 17.30 -8.40 -2.57
C SER A 4 16.60 -9.13 -1.44
N GLN A 5 15.86 -8.40 -0.60
CA GLN A 5 15.05 -9.02 0.45
C GLN A 5 14.01 -9.91 -0.23
N ASP A 6 13.97 -11.18 0.17
CA ASP A 6 12.90 -12.10 -0.25
C ASP A 6 11.56 -11.55 0.23
N THR A 7 10.63 -11.37 -0.70
CA THR A 7 9.28 -10.87 -0.41
C THR A 7 8.24 -11.89 -0.87
N ILE A 8 7.13 -11.94 -0.13
CA ILE A 8 5.96 -12.73 -0.50
C ILE A 8 4.77 -11.80 -0.69
N THR A 9 3.88 -12.12 -1.64
CA THR A 9 2.63 -11.40 -1.83
C THR A 9 1.55 -11.96 -0.91
N VAL A 10 0.92 -11.10 -0.13
CA VAL A 10 -0.18 -11.47 0.77
C VAL A 10 -1.42 -10.66 0.41
N ARG A 11 -2.59 -11.31 0.36
CA ARG A 11 -3.88 -10.65 0.12
C ARG A 11 -4.56 -10.36 1.45
N VAL A 12 -4.65 -9.08 1.81
CA VAL A 12 -5.30 -8.61 3.04
C VAL A 12 -6.15 -7.38 2.75
N ASN A 13 -7.18 -7.17 3.57
CA ASN A 13 -7.91 -5.91 3.58
C ASN A 13 -7.20 -4.93 4.51
N VAL A 14 -7.01 -3.70 4.04
CA VAL A 14 -6.34 -2.63 4.79
C VAL A 14 -7.20 -1.37 4.75
N GLU A 15 -7.22 -0.63 5.85
CA GLU A 15 -7.87 0.67 5.92
C GLU A 15 -6.81 1.76 5.72
N ILE A 16 -7.02 2.61 4.72
CA ILE A 16 -6.20 3.80 4.46
C ILE A 16 -7.09 5.04 4.44
N THR A 17 -6.48 6.21 4.63
CA THR A 17 -7.26 7.44 4.54
C THR A 17 -7.71 7.70 3.08
N PRO A 18 -8.88 8.32 2.87
CA PRO A 18 -9.30 8.74 1.53
C PRO A 18 -8.31 9.69 0.86
N VAL A 19 -7.60 10.49 1.67
CA VAL A 19 -6.55 11.40 1.20
C VAL A 19 -5.39 10.61 0.60
N SER A 20 -4.94 9.53 1.26
CA SER A 20 -3.89 8.66 0.74
C SER A 20 -4.26 8.07 -0.63
N LEU A 21 -5.46 7.52 -0.78
CA LEU A 21 -5.92 6.95 -2.05
C LEU A 21 -5.96 8.01 -3.16
N LYS A 22 -6.51 9.19 -2.86
CA LYS A 22 -6.59 10.30 -3.82
C LYS A 22 -5.20 10.72 -4.29
N THR A 23 -4.25 10.88 -3.37
CA THR A 23 -2.87 11.27 -3.69
C THR A 23 -2.16 10.22 -4.55
N ILE A 24 -2.33 8.92 -4.25
CA ILE A 24 -1.78 7.84 -5.07
C ILE A 24 -2.29 7.93 -6.50
N VAL A 25 -3.61 8.06 -6.67
CA VAL A 25 -4.24 8.17 -7.99
C VAL A 25 -3.75 9.40 -8.74
N GLU A 26 -3.72 10.57 -8.09
CA GLU A 26 -3.24 11.82 -8.70
C GLU A 26 -1.80 11.73 -9.19
N ASN A 27 -0.90 11.14 -8.40
CA ASN A 27 0.49 10.95 -8.79
C ASN A 27 0.62 9.90 -9.90
N ALA A 28 -0.13 8.80 -9.83
CA ALA A 28 -0.16 7.80 -10.90
C ALA A 28 -0.65 8.39 -12.24
N LYS A 29 -1.64 9.31 -12.21
CA LYS A 29 -2.09 10.03 -13.44
C LYS A 29 -0.97 10.85 -14.05
N LYS A 30 -0.23 11.58 -13.21
CA LYS A 30 0.89 12.44 -13.66
C LYS A 30 2.00 11.61 -14.28
N SER A 31 2.31 10.43 -13.72
CA SER A 31 3.38 9.56 -14.21
C SER A 31 3.02 8.80 -15.48
N ALA A 32 1.77 8.36 -15.66
CA ALA A 32 1.37 7.58 -16.83
C ALA A 32 1.22 8.43 -18.10
N GLY A 33 0.89 9.72 -17.95
CA GLY A 33 0.50 10.57 -19.07
C GLY A 33 -0.88 10.19 -19.66
N PRO A 34 -1.54 11.09 -20.40
CA PRO A 34 -2.75 10.76 -21.12
C PRO A 34 -2.46 9.84 -22.30
N ASP A 35 -3.37 8.91 -22.60
CA ASP A 35 -3.30 8.14 -23.85
C ASP A 35 -3.61 9.01 -25.08
N GLN A 36 -3.55 8.41 -26.27
CA GLN A 36 -3.78 9.10 -27.55
C GLN A 36 -5.18 9.73 -27.66
N ASN A 37 -6.12 9.35 -26.79
CA ASN A 37 -7.50 9.86 -26.74
C ASN A 37 -7.75 10.75 -25.51
N GLY A 38 -6.71 11.11 -24.73
CA GLY A 38 -6.84 11.90 -23.52
C GLY A 38 -7.36 11.12 -22.29
N VAL A 39 -7.44 9.79 -22.38
CA VAL A 39 -7.94 8.94 -21.30
C VAL A 39 -6.76 8.44 -20.45
N TYR A 40 -6.94 8.46 -19.13
CA TYR A 40 -5.98 7.90 -18.18
C TYR A 40 -6.38 6.46 -17.85
N ARG A 41 -5.61 5.48 -18.34
CA ARG A 41 -5.72 4.08 -17.89
C ARG A 41 -4.74 3.85 -16.74
N ILE A 42 -5.27 3.77 -15.53
CA ILE A 42 -4.46 3.56 -14.33
C ILE A 42 -5.02 2.37 -13.58
N ASP A 43 -4.18 1.36 -13.39
CA ASP A 43 -4.46 0.30 -12.43
C ASP A 43 -4.28 0.86 -11.02
N THR A 44 -5.39 1.33 -10.45
CA THR A 44 -5.39 1.92 -9.11
C THR A 44 -5.10 0.87 -8.04
N ALA A 45 -5.57 -0.37 -8.23
CA ALA A 45 -5.33 -1.45 -7.27
C ALA A 45 -3.84 -1.81 -7.24
N GLY A 46 -3.23 -2.01 -8.41
CA GLY A 46 -1.79 -2.26 -8.52
C GLY A 46 -0.95 -1.13 -7.94
N LYS A 47 -1.35 0.13 -8.14
CA LYS A 47 -0.62 1.28 -7.55
C LYS A 47 -0.76 1.37 -6.04
N VAL A 48 -1.91 1.04 -5.47
CA VAL A 48 -2.07 0.97 -4.01
C VAL A 48 -1.21 -0.15 -3.44
N ASP A 49 -1.19 -1.32 -4.06
CA ASP A 49 -0.36 -2.47 -3.66
C ASP A 49 1.14 -2.11 -3.67
N GLU A 50 1.61 -1.49 -4.75
CA GLU A 50 2.99 -1.02 -4.90
C GLU A 50 3.37 -0.02 -3.78
N MET A 51 2.52 0.98 -3.54
CA MET A 51 2.81 2.03 -2.54
C MET A 51 2.81 1.50 -1.11
N ILE A 52 1.90 0.56 -0.79
CA ILE A 52 1.89 -0.08 0.54
C ILE A 52 3.11 -0.99 0.69
N SER A 53 3.43 -1.81 -0.31
CA SER A 53 4.59 -2.71 -0.27
C SER A 53 5.89 -1.93 -0.08
N GLN A 54 6.08 -0.84 -0.83
CA GLN A 54 7.24 0.03 -0.67
C GLN A 54 7.29 0.66 0.73
N PHE A 55 6.16 1.14 1.25
CA PHE A 55 6.09 1.71 2.59
C PHE A 55 6.49 0.69 3.69
N LEU A 56 6.04 -0.57 3.58
CA LEU A 56 6.35 -1.61 4.56
C LEU A 56 7.85 -1.93 4.60
N LEU A 57 8.51 -1.94 3.44
CA LEU A 57 9.96 -2.13 3.34
C LEU A 57 10.72 -0.91 3.89
N GLU A 58 10.35 0.30 3.48
CA GLU A 58 11.03 1.54 3.88
C GLU A 58 10.88 1.86 5.38
N LYS A 59 9.78 1.41 6.01
CA LYS A 59 9.49 1.68 7.42
C LYS A 59 9.84 0.53 8.36
N ASP A 60 10.57 -0.48 7.88
CA ASP A 60 11.00 -1.63 8.66
C ASP A 60 9.81 -2.30 9.40
N PHE A 61 8.83 -2.74 8.60
CA PHE A 61 7.66 -3.44 9.12
C PHE A 61 8.04 -4.72 9.88
N GLU A 62 9.18 -5.35 9.56
CA GLU A 62 9.70 -6.49 10.31
C GLU A 62 9.94 -6.17 11.78
N SER A 63 10.56 -5.02 12.08
CA SER A 63 10.73 -4.57 13.47
C SER A 63 9.40 -4.25 14.14
N TYR A 64 8.44 -3.67 13.40
CA TYR A 64 7.09 -3.43 13.92
C TYR A 64 6.39 -4.73 14.33
N VAL A 65 6.45 -5.79 13.52
CA VAL A 65 5.78 -7.07 13.86
C VAL A 65 6.48 -7.85 14.97
N LYS A 66 7.80 -7.64 15.17
CA LYS A 66 8.57 -8.25 16.28
C LYS A 66 8.19 -7.67 17.65
N ASP A 67 7.71 -6.43 17.71
CA ASP A 67 7.29 -5.83 18.99
C ASP A 67 5.88 -6.30 19.39
N THR A 68 5.84 -7.20 20.39
CA THR A 68 4.60 -7.74 20.97
C THR A 68 3.64 -6.68 21.53
N LYS A 69 4.11 -5.46 21.81
CA LYS A 69 3.26 -4.35 22.27
C LYS A 69 2.30 -3.86 21.19
N ASN A 70 2.67 -3.99 19.91
CA ASN A 70 1.85 -3.53 18.78
C ASN A 70 0.55 -4.34 18.61
N TYR A 71 0.48 -5.53 19.21
CA TYR A 71 -0.71 -6.39 19.19
C TYR A 71 -1.71 -6.06 20.32
N ARG A 72 -1.39 -5.11 21.20
CA ARG A 72 -2.24 -4.72 22.35
C ARG A 72 -2.96 -3.37 22.14
N GLY A 73 -2.76 -2.73 20.99
CA GLY A 73 -3.39 -1.45 20.64
C GLY A 73 -4.89 -1.57 20.34
N PRO A 74 -5.63 -0.45 20.27
CA PRO A 74 -7.02 -0.47 19.84
C PRO A 74 -7.10 -1.08 18.45
N ALA A 75 -7.97 -2.08 18.28
CA ALA A 75 -8.20 -2.70 16.99
C ALA A 75 -8.57 -1.60 15.98
N ILE A 76 -7.75 -1.41 14.94
CA ILE A 76 -8.22 -0.85 13.68
C ILE A 76 -9.42 -1.71 13.29
N LYS A 77 -10.58 -1.11 13.00
CA LYS A 77 -11.87 -1.80 12.91
C LYS A 77 -11.96 -2.72 11.69
N ASN A 78 -11.13 -3.77 11.63
CA ASN A 78 -11.33 -4.91 10.74
C ASN A 78 -12.43 -5.84 11.29
N ARG A 79 -13.57 -5.27 11.68
CA ARG A 79 -14.76 -6.03 12.07
C ARG A 79 -15.55 -6.34 10.80
N GLY A 80 -15.10 -7.39 10.12
CA GLY A 80 -15.72 -7.93 8.92
C GLY A 80 -15.24 -9.35 8.63
N LEU A 81 -15.02 -10.15 9.68
CA LEU A 81 -15.12 -11.60 9.58
C LEU A 81 -16.61 -11.93 9.47
N HIS A 82 -17.07 -12.20 8.24
CA HIS A 82 -18.24 -13.02 7.99
C HIS A 82 -17.76 -14.35 7.43
#